data_AF-A0AA39HN38-F1
#
_entry.id   AF-A0AA39HN38-F1
#
_cell.length_a   1.000
_cell.length_b   1.000
_cell.length_c   1.000
_cell.angle_alpha   90.00
_cell.angle_beta   90.00
_cell.angle_gamma   90.00
#
_symmetry.space_group_name_H-M   'P 1'
#
loop_
_entity.id
_entity.type
_entity.pdbx_description
1 polymer ?
#
loop_
_entity_poly.entity_id
_entity_poly.type
_entity_poly.pdbx_seq_one_letter_code
_entity_poly.pdbx_strand_id
1 'polypeptide(L)'
;MRLLTLSFLLLVPAFVLSKLQLNKQLINIGLVYQNYARSKVYDKAFKETIRNINAAQSVSAMKRIASKYTLNPVDCILPKGMFYPAHVLDCICNTLIKNNVSLIVFVTASESYDDTTSAALYFLHMASHTGIPIIAWNADNAGFSFNKPLSEYRILQMAPPITHQIQAMIALLKRYNWPKFGIVTSKMAGSTEFLQNVQEQIQSSDHRSFK
;
A
#
# COMPACT_ATOMS: atom_id res chain seq x y z
N MET A 1 32.51 -53.86 -56.85
CA MET A 1 31.53 -52.84 -57.31
C MET A 1 30.62 -52.55 -56.13
N ARG A 2 30.88 -51.43 -55.41
CA ARG A 2 29.96 -50.28 -55.23
C ARG A 2 28.61 -50.67 -54.58
N LEU A 3 28.14 -50.08 -53.49
CA LEU A 3 28.48 -48.84 -52.78
C LEU A 3 27.88 -48.92 -51.36
N LEU A 4 28.56 -48.37 -50.36
CA LEU A 4 28.02 -48.06 -49.04
C LEU A 4 26.88 -47.05 -49.12
N THR A 5 25.83 -47.23 -48.31
CA THR A 5 25.05 -46.12 -47.77
C THR A 5 24.84 -46.34 -46.26
N LEU A 6 25.79 -45.81 -45.48
CA LEU A 6 25.66 -45.62 -44.04
C LEU A 6 24.74 -44.40 -43.82
N SER A 7 23.48 -44.61 -43.47
CA SER A 7 22.61 -43.55 -42.95
C SER A 7 22.87 -43.39 -41.45
N PHE A 8 23.79 -42.47 -41.12
CA PHE A 8 24.05 -42.02 -39.76
C PHE A 8 22.86 -41.17 -39.30
N LEU A 9 21.85 -41.82 -38.69
CA LEU A 9 20.84 -41.12 -37.90
C LEU A 9 21.51 -40.67 -36.59
N LEU A 10 22.03 -39.45 -36.58
CA LEU A 10 22.27 -38.68 -35.37
C LEU A 10 20.93 -38.49 -34.65
N LEU A 11 20.59 -39.45 -33.78
CA LEU A 11 19.68 -39.24 -32.66
C LEU A 11 20.35 -38.21 -31.74
N VAL A 12 20.18 -36.93 -32.06
CA VAL A 12 20.30 -35.87 -31.06
C VAL A 12 19.19 -36.14 -30.05
N PRO A 13 19.49 -36.45 -28.78
CA PRO A 13 18.42 -36.57 -27.80
C PRO A 13 17.81 -35.18 -27.63
N ALA A 14 16.59 -35.00 -28.14
CA ALA A 14 15.74 -33.83 -27.95
C ALA A 14 15.23 -33.71 -26.49
N PHE A 15 16.03 -34.16 -25.52
CA PHE A 15 15.69 -34.23 -24.10
C PHE A 15 16.84 -33.67 -23.24
N VAL A 16 17.46 -32.60 -23.70
CA VAL A 16 18.13 -31.64 -22.79
C VAL A 16 17.59 -30.25 -23.10
N LEU A 17 16.26 -30.10 -23.04
CA LEU A 17 15.68 -28.84 -22.59
C LEU A 17 15.80 -28.86 -21.07
N SER A 18 17.02 -28.71 -20.57
CA SER A 18 17.23 -28.31 -19.20
C SER A 18 16.37 -27.06 -19.02
N LYS A 19 15.36 -27.13 -18.14
CA LYS A 19 14.77 -25.92 -17.58
C LYS A 19 15.97 -25.14 -17.06
N LEU A 20 16.36 -24.09 -17.78
CA LEU A 20 17.27 -23.09 -17.27
C LEU A 20 16.50 -22.51 -16.09
N GLN A 21 16.73 -23.08 -14.92
CA GLN A 21 16.08 -22.70 -13.69
C GLN A 21 16.74 -21.37 -13.33
N LEU A 22 16.23 -20.30 -13.96
CA LEU A 22 16.65 -18.95 -13.68
C LEU A 22 16.46 -18.78 -12.18
N ASN A 23 17.57 -18.69 -11.44
CA ASN A 23 17.52 -18.50 -10.00
C ASN A 23 16.82 -17.17 -9.75
N LYS A 24 15.54 -17.24 -9.38
CA LYS A 24 14.74 -16.05 -9.09
C LYS A 24 15.34 -15.39 -7.85
N GLN A 25 15.54 -14.08 -7.92
CA GLN A 25 16.01 -13.33 -6.76
C GLN A 25 14.87 -13.18 -5.74
N LEU A 26 15.14 -13.47 -4.47
CA LEU A 26 14.20 -13.29 -3.39
C LEU A 26 14.08 -11.79 -3.05
N ILE A 27 12.85 -11.27 -2.96
CA ILE A 27 12.56 -9.91 -2.51
C ILE A 27 11.62 -9.99 -1.31
N ASN A 28 12.03 -9.39 -0.20
CA ASN A 28 11.20 -9.30 0.99
C ASN A 28 10.29 -8.08 0.93
N ILE A 29 8.99 -8.30 1.14
CA ILE A 29 7.95 -7.27 1.19
C ILE A 29 7.39 -7.24 2.61
N GLY A 30 7.50 -6.11 3.29
CA GLY A 30 7.01 -5.95 4.65
C GLY A 30 5.50 -5.72 4.65
N LEU A 31 4.76 -6.49 5.43
CA LEU A 31 3.35 -6.23 5.71
C LEU A 31 3.24 -5.74 7.15
N VAL A 32 2.87 -4.48 7.33
CA VAL A 32 2.68 -3.87 8.64
C VAL A 32 1.19 -3.71 8.91
N TYR A 33 0.71 -4.34 9.98
CA TYR A 33 -0.69 -4.27 10.36
C TYR A 33 -0.87 -4.40 11.87
N GLN A 34 -1.98 -3.89 12.38
CA GLN A 34 -2.35 -4.06 13.78
C GLN A 34 -2.97 -5.45 14.02
N ASN A 35 -2.68 -6.06 15.16
CA ASN A 35 -3.26 -7.34 15.59
C ASN A 35 -4.76 -7.20 15.96
N TYR A 36 -5.59 -6.93 14.96
CA TYR A 36 -7.03 -6.78 15.05
C TYR A 36 -7.73 -7.89 14.26
N ALA A 37 -8.93 -8.30 14.67
CA ALA A 37 -9.63 -9.42 14.03
C ALA A 37 -9.86 -9.18 12.53
N ARG A 38 -10.20 -7.94 12.15
CA ARG A 38 -10.36 -7.53 10.75
C ARG A 38 -9.05 -7.51 9.97
N SER A 39 -7.91 -7.30 10.63
CA SER A 39 -6.60 -7.31 9.96
C SER A 39 -6.23 -8.67 9.39
N LYS A 40 -6.84 -9.77 9.88
CA LYS A 40 -6.69 -11.10 9.28
C LYS A 40 -7.22 -11.17 7.84
N VAL A 41 -8.21 -10.34 7.50
CA VAL A 41 -8.73 -10.24 6.13
C VAL A 41 -7.67 -9.64 5.22
N TYR A 42 -7.01 -8.55 5.68
CA TYR A 42 -5.94 -7.91 4.94
C TYR A 42 -4.69 -8.81 4.82
N ASP A 43 -4.29 -9.48 5.90
CA ASP A 43 -3.21 -10.47 5.87
C ASP A 43 -3.47 -11.58 4.85
N LYS A 44 -4.67 -12.16 4.88
CA LYS A 44 -5.07 -13.21 3.92
C LYS A 44 -5.04 -12.69 2.48
N ALA A 45 -5.66 -11.54 2.21
CA ALA A 45 -5.72 -10.94 0.89
C ALA A 45 -4.32 -10.60 0.36
N PHE A 46 -3.44 -10.09 1.22
CA PHE A 46 -2.06 -9.79 0.88
C PHE A 46 -1.27 -11.05 0.54
N LYS A 47 -1.30 -12.07 1.41
CA LYS A 47 -0.60 -13.35 1.19
C LYS A 47 -1.11 -14.07 -0.06
N GLU A 48 -2.41 -14.03 -0.32
CA GLU A 48 -3.01 -14.57 -1.55
C GLU A 48 -2.51 -13.81 -2.79
N THR A 49 -2.45 -12.48 -2.72
CA THR A 49 -1.92 -11.65 -3.81
C THR A 49 -0.45 -11.99 -4.11
N ILE A 50 0.39 -12.10 -3.08
CA ILE A 50 1.81 -12.49 -3.23
C ILE A 50 1.93 -13.89 -3.85
N ARG A 51 1.09 -14.85 -3.44
CA ARG A 51 1.05 -16.20 -4.04
C ARG A 51 0.69 -16.13 -5.52
N ASN A 52 -0.35 -15.37 -5.89
CA ASN A 52 -0.79 -15.22 -7.27
C ASN A 52 0.26 -14.53 -8.14
N ILE A 53 1.00 -13.55 -7.60
CA ILE A 53 2.13 -12.93 -8.28
C ILE A 53 3.24 -13.97 -8.51
N ASN A 54 3.69 -14.67 -7.46
CA ASN A 54 4.77 -15.66 -7.56
C ASN A 54 4.43 -16.81 -8.53
N ALA A 55 3.16 -17.23 -8.58
CA ALA A 55 2.64 -18.23 -9.51
C ALA A 55 2.44 -17.71 -10.95
N ALA A 56 2.76 -16.43 -11.22
CA ALA A 56 2.53 -15.76 -12.50
C ALA A 56 1.05 -15.81 -12.97
N GLN A 57 0.11 -15.94 -12.03
CA GLN A 57 -1.34 -15.93 -12.26
C GLN A 57 -1.93 -14.52 -12.15
N SER A 58 -1.12 -13.54 -11.72
CA SER A 58 -1.49 -12.12 -11.67
C SER A 58 -1.48 -11.45 -13.06
N VAL A 59 -1.72 -10.14 -13.08
CA VAL A 59 -1.77 -9.28 -14.28
C VAL A 59 -0.47 -9.36 -15.10
N SER A 60 -0.55 -9.07 -16.40
CA SER A 60 0.58 -9.19 -17.34
C SER A 60 1.85 -8.47 -16.90
N ALA A 61 1.72 -7.26 -16.32
CA ALA A 61 2.84 -6.51 -15.76
C ALA A 61 3.56 -7.28 -14.63
N MET A 62 2.81 -7.97 -13.77
CA MET A 62 3.35 -8.75 -12.66
C MET A 62 3.98 -10.07 -13.11
N LYS A 63 3.59 -10.62 -14.27
CA LYS A 63 4.23 -11.83 -14.84
C LYS A 63 5.72 -11.60 -15.13
N ARG A 64 6.09 -10.39 -15.57
CA ARG A 64 7.50 -10.00 -15.77
C ARG A 64 8.26 -10.01 -14.46
N ILE A 65 7.67 -9.53 -13.37
CA ILE A 65 8.27 -9.57 -12.04
C ILE A 65 8.43 -11.03 -11.58
N ALA A 66 7.36 -11.81 -11.69
CA ALA A 66 7.33 -13.23 -11.30
C ALA A 66 8.36 -14.10 -12.05
N SER A 67 8.75 -13.72 -13.27
CA SER A 67 9.80 -14.44 -14.02
C SER A 67 11.21 -14.24 -13.45
N LYS A 68 11.47 -13.13 -12.75
CA LYS A 68 12.80 -12.74 -12.26
C LYS A 68 12.92 -12.80 -10.75
N TYR A 69 11.81 -12.61 -10.05
CA TYR A 69 11.77 -12.43 -8.60
C TYR A 69 10.76 -13.38 -7.95
N THR A 70 11.08 -13.76 -6.71
CA THR A 70 10.16 -14.42 -5.80
C THR A 70 9.89 -13.45 -4.65
N LEU A 71 8.63 -13.06 -4.47
CA LEU A 71 8.22 -12.16 -3.39
C LEU A 71 7.98 -12.95 -2.11
N ASN A 72 8.55 -12.51 -1.01
CA ASN A 72 8.37 -13.12 0.30
C ASN A 72 7.77 -12.11 1.29
N PRO A 73 6.61 -12.41 1.90
CA PRO A 73 6.00 -11.53 2.88
C PRO A 73 6.77 -11.60 4.21
N VAL A 74 7.05 -10.45 4.80
CA VAL A 74 7.63 -10.31 6.15
C VAL A 74 6.61 -9.57 7.00
N ASP A 75 5.98 -10.28 7.93
CA ASP A 75 4.95 -9.72 8.78
C ASP A 75 5.59 -8.87 9.89
N CYS A 76 5.12 -7.64 10.05
CA CYS A 76 5.35 -6.83 11.22
C CYS A 76 4.01 -6.48 11.89
N ILE A 77 3.77 -7.10 13.04
CA ILE A 77 2.47 -7.05 13.70
C ILE A 77 2.53 -6.05 14.85
N LEU A 78 1.80 -4.94 14.70
CA LEU A 78 1.64 -3.95 15.76
C LEU A 78 0.60 -4.45 16.78
N PRO A 79 0.71 -4.07 18.07
CA PRO A 79 -0.26 -4.44 19.09
C PRO A 79 -1.70 -4.03 18.75
N LYS A 80 -2.66 -4.72 19.38
CA LYS A 80 -4.08 -4.38 19.30
C LYS A 80 -4.36 -3.10 20.09
N GLY A 81 -5.17 -2.19 19.54
CA GLY A 81 -5.47 -0.91 20.18
C GLY A 81 -4.27 0.02 20.15
N MET A 82 -4.05 0.78 21.23
CA MET A 82 -2.96 1.73 21.32
C MET A 82 -1.59 1.04 21.22
N PHE A 83 -0.76 1.51 20.29
CA PHE A 83 0.64 1.15 20.18
C PHE A 83 1.49 2.41 20.32
N TYR A 84 2.74 2.26 20.76
CA TYR A 84 3.62 3.36 21.14
C TYR A 84 4.84 3.42 20.20
N PRO A 85 5.61 4.52 20.21
CA PRO A 85 6.85 4.65 19.44
C PRO A 85 7.81 3.47 19.60
N ALA A 86 7.91 2.87 20.79
CA ALA A 86 8.74 1.68 21.01
C ALA A 86 8.32 0.49 20.13
N HIS A 87 7.02 0.22 19.97
CA HIS A 87 6.52 -0.84 19.10
C HIS A 87 6.79 -0.54 17.61
N VAL A 88 6.73 0.74 17.22
CA VAL A 88 7.08 1.18 15.87
C VAL A 88 8.57 0.98 15.59
N LEU A 89 9.44 1.38 16.52
CA LEU A 89 10.88 1.23 16.36
C LEU A 89 11.29 -0.24 16.35
N ASP A 90 10.68 -1.07 17.19
CA ASP A 90 10.89 -2.52 17.16
C ASP A 90 10.48 -3.11 15.81
N CYS A 91 9.30 -2.73 15.30
CA CYS A 91 8.84 -3.12 13.98
C CYS A 91 9.83 -2.74 12.87
N ILE A 92 10.25 -1.48 12.83
CA ILE A 92 11.15 -0.98 11.78
C ILE A 92 12.53 -1.62 11.90
N CYS A 93 13.16 -1.52 13.07
CA CYS A 93 14.56 -1.92 13.25
C CYS A 93 14.74 -3.44 13.32
N ASN A 94 13.93 -4.12 14.14
CA ASN A 94 14.14 -5.54 14.44
C ASN A 94 13.42 -6.47 13.47
N THR A 95 12.44 -5.96 12.71
CA THR A 95 11.73 -6.75 11.70
C THR A 95 12.03 -6.27 10.27
N LEU A 96 11.66 -5.05 9.91
CA LEU A 96 11.72 -4.62 8.50
C LEU A 96 13.15 -4.46 7.98
N ILE A 97 13.98 -3.69 8.68
CA ILE A 97 15.38 -3.44 8.30
C ILE A 97 16.20 -4.72 8.42
N LYS A 98 16.06 -5.46 9.53
CA LYS A 98 16.77 -6.74 9.75
C LYS A 98 16.52 -7.76 8.64
N ASN A 99 15.32 -7.79 8.06
CA ASN A 99 14.96 -8.70 6.97
C ASN A 99 15.18 -8.09 5.57
N ASN A 100 15.88 -6.96 5.43
CA ASN A 100 16.15 -6.31 4.12
C ASN A 100 14.87 -6.12 3.27
N VAL A 101 13.81 -5.62 3.90
CA VAL A 101 12.55 -5.33 3.21
C VAL A 101 12.75 -4.24 2.15
N SER A 102 12.23 -4.49 0.94
CA SER A 102 12.35 -3.56 -0.21
C SER A 102 11.11 -2.70 -0.45
N LEU A 103 9.97 -3.05 0.15
CA LEU A 103 8.70 -2.34 0.04
C LEU A 103 7.88 -2.61 1.30
N ILE A 104 7.27 -1.57 1.85
CA ILE A 104 6.38 -1.68 3.01
C ILE A 104 4.94 -1.51 2.53
N VAL A 105 4.07 -2.44 2.92
CA VAL A 105 2.62 -2.31 2.81
C VAL A 105 2.08 -2.07 4.22
N PHE A 106 1.62 -0.85 4.48
CA PHE A 106 1.09 -0.45 5.77
C PHE A 106 -0.43 -0.43 5.73
N VAL A 107 -1.08 -1.23 6.59
CA VAL A 107 -2.53 -1.39 6.61
C VAL A 107 -3.08 -1.22 8.02
N THR A 108 -4.00 -0.28 8.20
CA THR A 108 -4.74 -0.11 9.46
C THR A 108 -6.20 -0.52 9.26
N ALA A 109 -6.76 -1.17 10.28
CA ALA A 109 -8.16 -1.61 10.32
C ALA A 109 -8.96 -0.97 11.47
N SER A 110 -8.34 -0.01 12.16
CA SER A 110 -8.90 0.62 13.35
C SER A 110 -9.84 1.76 12.94
N GLU A 111 -11.11 1.41 12.77
CA GLU A 111 -12.22 2.38 12.67
C GLU A 111 -12.53 3.06 14.02
N SER A 112 -11.88 2.63 15.11
CA SER A 112 -11.87 3.41 16.34
C SER A 112 -10.95 4.59 16.13
N TYR A 113 -11.58 5.71 15.79
CA TYR A 113 -11.09 7.08 15.73
C TYR A 113 -10.48 7.56 17.07
N ASP A 114 -9.46 6.86 17.58
CA ASP A 114 -8.78 7.13 18.87
C ASP A 114 -7.30 7.53 18.70
N ASP A 115 -6.58 7.69 19.82
CA ASP A 115 -5.15 8.08 19.89
C ASP A 115 -4.18 7.16 19.11
N THR A 116 -4.62 5.99 18.64
CA THR A 116 -3.87 5.09 17.74
C THR A 116 -3.47 5.75 16.43
N THR A 117 -4.19 6.79 15.99
CA THR A 117 -3.79 7.61 14.85
C THR A 117 -2.37 8.13 15.03
N SER A 118 -2.02 8.66 16.20
CA SER A 118 -0.69 9.27 16.46
C SER A 118 0.47 8.32 16.22
N ALA A 119 0.34 7.05 16.62
CA ALA A 119 1.39 6.06 16.44
C ALA A 119 1.49 5.54 14.99
N ALA A 120 0.37 5.49 14.26
CA ALA A 120 0.38 5.19 12.83
C ALA A 120 1.09 6.29 12.03
N LEU A 121 0.91 7.55 12.43
CA LEU A 121 1.64 8.68 11.85
C LEU A 121 3.13 8.57 12.14
N TYR A 122 3.48 8.27 13.39
CA TYR A 122 4.87 8.05 13.77
C TYR A 122 5.51 6.94 12.94
N PHE A 123 4.80 5.83 12.70
CA PHE A 123 5.26 4.77 11.81
C PHE A 123 5.55 5.29 10.40
N LEU A 124 4.57 5.93 9.75
CA LEU A 124 4.73 6.41 8.37
C LEU A 124 5.87 7.42 8.25
N HIS A 125 5.99 8.33 9.22
CA HIS A 125 7.08 9.31 9.25
C HIS A 125 8.44 8.63 9.41
N MET A 126 8.61 7.75 10.40
CA MET A 126 9.89 7.09 10.62
C MET A 126 10.27 6.15 9.47
N ALA A 127 9.31 5.38 8.95
CA ALA A 127 9.54 4.49 7.83
C ALA A 127 9.95 5.27 6.56
N SER A 128 9.38 6.45 6.32
CA SER A 128 9.76 7.27 5.16
C SER A 128 11.23 7.71 5.16
N HIS A 129 11.81 7.92 6.35
CA HIS A 129 13.23 8.27 6.53
C HIS A 129 14.17 7.09 6.29
N THR A 130 13.67 5.86 6.26
CA THR A 130 14.49 4.68 5.88
C THR A 130 14.80 4.64 4.39
N GLY A 131 14.05 5.40 3.58
CA GLY A 131 14.12 5.37 2.12
C GLY A 131 13.41 4.18 1.46
N ILE A 132 12.83 3.27 2.25
CA ILE A 132 12.00 2.17 1.75
C ILE A 132 10.65 2.75 1.30
N PRO A 133 10.18 2.47 0.07
CA PRO A 133 8.87 2.93 -0.39
C PRO A 133 7.74 2.30 0.42
N ILE A 134 6.66 3.05 0.63
CA ILE A 134 5.52 2.65 1.44
C ILE A 134 4.24 2.73 0.60
N ILE A 135 3.45 1.67 0.59
CA ILE A 135 2.07 1.68 0.12
C ILE A 135 1.17 1.66 1.35
N ALA A 136 0.40 2.73 1.54
CA ALA A 136 -0.40 2.94 2.74
C ALA A 136 -1.90 2.78 2.47
N TRP A 137 -2.55 1.93 3.24
CA TRP A 137 -4.01 1.83 3.38
C TRP A 137 -4.40 2.16 4.82
N ASN A 138 -4.78 3.41 5.04
CA ASN A 138 -5.22 3.94 6.33
C ASN A 138 -6.52 4.71 6.13
N ALA A 139 -7.61 3.96 6.01
CA ALA A 139 -8.95 4.49 5.69
C ALA A 139 -9.45 5.53 6.72
N ASP A 140 -8.97 5.45 7.96
CA ASP A 140 -9.54 6.16 9.10
C ASP A 140 -8.83 7.48 9.42
N ASN A 141 -7.71 7.77 8.76
CA ASN A 141 -6.93 8.98 9.02
C ASN A 141 -7.42 10.17 8.17
N ALA A 142 -8.70 10.50 8.26
CA ALA A 142 -9.25 11.78 7.78
C ALA A 142 -8.51 12.98 8.39
N GLY A 143 -7.89 12.78 9.55
CA GLY A 143 -7.09 13.76 10.26
C GLY A 143 -5.68 14.03 9.71
N PHE A 144 -5.30 13.38 8.61
CA PHE A 144 -3.93 13.38 8.14
C PHE A 144 -3.85 13.56 6.62
N SER A 145 -3.76 14.83 6.20
CA SER A 145 -2.96 15.19 5.05
C SER A 145 -1.54 15.42 5.55
N PHE A 146 -0.54 14.76 4.99
CA PHE A 146 0.83 15.25 5.17
C PHE A 146 0.82 16.72 4.70
N ASN A 147 1.26 17.64 5.56
CA ASN A 147 1.45 19.06 5.20
C ASN A 147 2.57 19.24 4.15
N LYS A 148 3.02 18.14 3.54
CA LYS A 148 4.10 18.00 2.59
C LYS A 148 3.72 16.93 1.56
N PRO A 149 4.26 17.00 0.34
CA PRO A 149 3.95 16.04 -0.71
C PRO A 149 4.30 14.61 -0.29
N LEU A 150 3.35 13.67 -0.44
CA LEU A 150 3.57 12.23 -0.16
C LEU A 150 4.76 11.64 -0.93
N SER A 151 5.02 12.20 -2.12
CA SER A 151 6.14 11.81 -2.99
C SER A 151 7.50 12.02 -2.31
N GLU A 152 7.67 13.07 -1.52
CA GLU A 152 8.91 13.33 -0.77
C GLU A 152 9.18 12.23 0.26
N TYR A 153 8.12 11.62 0.78
CA TYR A 153 8.17 10.53 1.75
C TYR A 153 8.15 9.14 1.11
N ARG A 154 8.11 9.04 -0.23
CA ARG A 154 7.96 7.78 -0.98
C ARG A 154 6.72 6.99 -0.53
N ILE A 155 5.67 7.71 -0.16
CA ILE A 155 4.39 7.13 0.27
C ILE A 155 3.43 7.17 -0.91
N LEU A 156 2.91 6.00 -1.29
CA LEU A 156 1.76 5.86 -2.15
C LEU A 156 0.53 5.57 -1.27
N GLN A 157 -0.33 6.57 -1.15
CA GLN A 157 -1.57 6.47 -0.39
C GLN A 157 -2.67 5.83 -1.27
N MET A 158 -3.23 4.71 -0.81
CA MET A 158 -4.34 4.03 -1.50
C MET A 158 -5.72 4.47 -1.00
N ALA A 159 -5.84 4.91 0.26
CA ALA A 159 -7.10 5.44 0.76
C ALA A 159 -7.36 6.86 0.23
N PRO A 160 -8.60 7.22 -0.12
CA PRO A 160 -8.89 8.55 -0.65
C PRO A 160 -8.58 9.63 0.40
N PRO A 161 -7.90 10.72 0.01
CA PRO A 161 -7.65 11.83 0.92
C PRO A 161 -8.95 12.54 1.32
N ILE A 162 -8.91 13.24 2.45
CA ILE A 162 -10.06 13.97 2.99
C ILE A 162 -10.62 15.02 2.02
N THR A 163 -9.76 15.62 1.19
CA THR A 163 -10.15 16.57 0.15
C THR A 163 -11.09 15.97 -0.89
N HIS A 164 -10.89 14.70 -1.27
CA HIS A 164 -11.80 13.99 -2.19
C HIS A 164 -13.17 13.77 -1.54
N GLN A 165 -13.20 13.48 -0.23
CA GLN A 165 -14.46 13.32 0.51
C GLN A 165 -15.22 14.65 0.59
N ILE A 166 -14.53 15.75 0.90
CA ILE A 166 -15.10 17.10 0.95
C ILE A 166 -15.69 17.51 -0.41
N GLN A 167 -14.98 17.23 -1.50
CA GLN A 167 -15.47 17.51 -2.86
C GLN A 167 -16.77 16.76 -3.16
N ALA A 168 -16.85 15.49 -2.77
CA ALA A 168 -18.08 14.69 -2.93
C ALA A 168 -19.22 15.25 -2.07
N MET A 169 -18.96 15.62 -0.81
CA MET A 169 -19.95 16.24 0.07
C MET A 169 -20.51 17.52 -0.55
N ILE A 170 -19.64 18.45 -0.98
CA ILE A 170 -20.07 19.72 -1.59
C ILE A 170 -20.82 19.49 -2.91
N ALA A 171 -20.41 18.51 -3.72
CA ALA A 171 -21.15 18.16 -4.93
C ALA A 171 -22.59 17.71 -4.64
N LEU A 172 -22.82 16.98 -3.55
CA LEU A 172 -24.16 16.61 -3.11
C LEU A 172 -24.96 17.82 -2.63
N LEU A 173 -24.36 18.69 -1.81
CA LEU A 173 -25.02 19.93 -1.35
C LEU A 173 -25.48 20.79 -2.53
N LYS A 174 -24.64 20.92 -3.57
CA LYS A 174 -24.96 21.63 -4.81
C LYS A 174 -26.09 20.95 -5.57
N ARG A 175 -26.01 19.63 -5.75
CA ARG A 175 -27.01 18.84 -6.50
C ARG A 175 -28.42 18.97 -5.92
N TYR A 176 -28.54 19.02 -4.60
CA TYR A 176 -29.82 19.13 -3.90
C TYR A 176 -30.18 20.55 -3.48
N ASN A 177 -29.41 21.54 -3.92
CA ASN A 177 -29.63 22.96 -3.62
C ASN A 177 -29.77 23.22 -2.11
N TRP A 178 -28.81 22.73 -1.31
CA TRP A 178 -28.72 23.00 0.12
C TRP A 178 -27.74 24.15 0.38
N PRO A 179 -28.20 25.43 0.37
CA PRO A 179 -27.32 26.60 0.44
C PRO A 179 -26.75 26.86 1.84
N LYS A 180 -27.33 26.25 2.88
CA LYS A 180 -26.93 26.42 4.27
C LYS A 180 -26.82 25.05 4.90
N PHE A 181 -25.70 24.81 5.57
CA PHE A 181 -25.44 23.58 6.29
C PHE A 181 -24.54 23.87 7.49
N GLY A 182 -24.64 23.04 8.52
CA GLY A 182 -23.74 23.07 9.68
C GLY A 182 -22.72 21.95 9.57
N ILE A 183 -21.54 22.16 10.14
CA ILE A 183 -20.50 21.13 10.27
C ILE A 183 -20.27 20.90 11.77
N VAL A 184 -20.30 19.64 12.18
CA VAL A 184 -19.95 19.21 13.53
C VAL A 184 -18.76 18.28 13.42
N THR A 185 -17.68 18.60 14.13
CA THR A 185 -16.45 17.81 14.15
C THR A 185 -16.16 17.31 15.57
N SER A 186 -15.51 16.16 15.67
CA SER A 186 -14.89 15.70 16.91
C SER A 186 -13.62 16.51 17.20
N LYS A 187 -13.09 16.42 18.43
CA LYS A 187 -11.80 17.03 18.82
C LYS A 187 -10.58 16.25 18.33
N MET A 188 -10.72 15.50 17.24
CA MET A 188 -9.64 14.69 16.70
C MET A 188 -8.63 15.55 15.94
N ALA A 189 -7.41 15.03 15.82
CA ALA A 189 -6.41 15.61 14.94
C ALA A 189 -6.96 15.75 13.50
N GLY A 190 -6.64 16.86 12.84
CA GLY A 190 -7.10 17.16 11.48
C GLY A 190 -8.53 17.70 11.37
N SER A 191 -9.26 17.87 12.47
CA SER A 191 -10.59 18.49 12.46
C SER A 191 -10.58 19.96 12.04
N THR A 192 -9.55 20.71 12.42
CA THR A 192 -9.37 22.11 11.99
C THR A 192 -9.03 22.20 10.51
N GLU A 193 -8.14 21.32 10.05
CA GLU A 193 -7.72 21.18 8.66
C GLU A 193 -8.91 20.78 7.79
N PHE A 194 -9.78 19.90 8.26
CA PHE A 194 -11.03 19.59 7.59
C PHE A 194 -11.89 20.84 7.37
N LEU A 195 -12.12 21.64 8.43
CA LEU A 195 -12.92 22.86 8.33
C LEU A 195 -12.30 23.86 7.34
N GLN A 196 -10.98 24.02 7.38
CA GLN A 196 -10.26 24.88 6.43
C GLN A 196 -10.44 24.38 4.98
N ASN A 197 -10.23 23.08 4.73
CA ASN A 197 -10.40 22.50 3.39
C ASN A 197 -11.84 22.65 2.87
N VAL A 198 -12.86 22.53 3.74
CA VAL A 198 -14.25 22.79 3.35
C VAL A 198 -14.43 24.25 2.94
N GLN A 199 -13.91 25.20 3.72
CA GLN A 199 -13.99 26.63 3.40
C GLN A 199 -13.31 26.95 2.07
N GLU A 200 -12.09 26.45 1.84
CA GLU A 200 -11.35 26.62 0.58
C GLU A 200 -12.10 26.00 -0.62
N GLN A 201 -12.73 24.84 -0.43
CA GLN A 201 -13.48 24.17 -1.49
C GLN A 201 -14.79 24.92 -1.84
N ILE A 202 -15.41 25.61 -0.88
CA ILE A 202 -16.56 26.51 -1.14
C ILE A 202 -16.10 27.76 -1.89
N GLN A 203 -15.02 28.42 -1.44
CA GLN A 203 -14.50 29.62 -2.10
C GLN A 203 -14.06 29.34 -3.55
N SER A 204 -13.33 28.25 -3.77
CA SER A 204 -12.93 27.82 -5.12
C SER A 204 -14.11 27.39 -6.00
N SER A 205 -15.20 26.95 -5.38
CA SER A 205 -16.45 26.60 -6.04
C SER A 205 -17.23 27.83 -6.52
N ASP A 206 -17.24 28.93 -5.76
CA ASP A 206 -17.94 30.17 -6.10
C ASP A 206 -17.28 30.89 -7.28
N HIS A 207 -15.96 30.79 -7.43
CA HIS A 207 -15.23 31.32 -8.59
C HIS A 207 -15.50 30.58 -9.90
N ARG A 208 -16.19 29.44 -9.89
CA ARG A 208 -16.65 28.74 -11.11
C ARG A 208 -18.08 29.14 -11.51
N SER A 209 -18.43 30.40 -11.29
CA SER A 209 -19.53 31.06 -12.01
C SER A 209 -19.13 31.24 -13.49
N PHE A 210 -19.56 30.27 -14.31
CA PHE A 210 -19.84 30.35 -15.76
C PHE A 210 -18.70 30.74 -16.72
N LYS A 211 -18.22 29.73 -17.46
CA LYS A 211 -18.44 29.67 -18.91
C LYS A 211 -19.19 28.39 -19.25
#